data_AF-A0A067THC4-F1
#
_entry.id   AF-A0A067THC4-F1
#
_cell.length_a   1.000
_cell.length_b   1.000
_cell.length_c   1.000
_cell.angle_alpha   90.00
_cell.angle_beta   90.00
_cell.angle_gamma   90.00
#
_symmetry.space_group_name_H-M   'P 1'
#
loop_
_entity.id
_entity.type
_entity.pdbx_description
1 polymer ?
#
loop_
_entity_poly.entity_id
_entity_poly.type
_entity_poly.pdbx_seq_one_letter_code
_entity_poly.pdbx_strand_id
1 'polypeptide(L)'
;MITRRLQLAFTRSAIDSLSPLIGKTMRFKSENISPSTMGSAASHPEWSTRRWLVGLALSVFALVLLNAQSEFYTICSKSRNIYTVDSENPRVECISVRGSRIFEVGDYASLVGKLDIFLNFADRLPGWVTKNIWIGPRVIQIDEKSILVPGLADAHAHVIENGFMMQLPLVGAKSVQEVIDRVKAYILSHPDVMDDMTRWIEGMGWDQTTWPGGDFPTAVRDPG
;
A
#
# COMPACT_ATOMS: atom_id res chain seq x y z
N MET A 1 23.62 -30.22 -23.89
CA MET A 1 22.37 -31.01 -23.78
C MET A 1 21.29 -30.28 -24.54
N ILE A 2 20.73 -30.91 -25.57
CA ILE A 2 19.75 -30.31 -26.48
C ILE A 2 18.36 -30.71 -25.98
N THR A 3 17.56 -29.75 -25.55
CA THR A 3 16.12 -29.95 -25.32
C THR A 3 15.36 -29.14 -26.36
N ARG A 4 14.74 -29.84 -27.32
CA ARG A 4 13.92 -29.24 -28.38
C ARG A 4 12.57 -28.84 -27.80
N ARG A 5 12.14 -27.60 -28.07
CA ARG A 5 10.82 -27.06 -27.75
C ARG A 5 9.95 -27.16 -29.01
N LEU A 6 8.79 -27.82 -28.95
CA LEU A 6 7.78 -27.75 -30.01
C LEU A 6 6.70 -26.76 -29.56
N GLN A 7 6.52 -25.67 -30.30
CA GLN A 7 5.44 -24.70 -30.10
C GLN A 7 4.44 -24.83 -31.24
N LEU A 8 3.15 -24.94 -30.92
CA LEU A 8 2.05 -24.65 -31.84
C LEU A 8 1.04 -23.81 -31.05
N ALA A 9 0.95 -22.54 -31.43
CA ALA A 9 0.03 -21.56 -30.87
C ALA A 9 -1.18 -21.42 -31.80
N PHE A 10 -2.37 -21.38 -31.23
CA PHE A 10 -3.54 -20.76 -31.84
C PHE A 10 -4.22 -19.89 -30.79
N THR A 11 -4.30 -18.58 -31.06
CA THR A 11 -4.95 -17.58 -30.22
C THR A 11 -6.41 -17.41 -30.62
N ARG A 12 -7.31 -17.19 -29.65
CA ARG A 12 -8.65 -16.63 -29.90
C ARG A 12 -8.94 -15.41 -29.01
N SER A 13 -9.21 -14.31 -29.71
CA SER A 13 -10.01 -13.10 -29.41
C SER A 13 -10.92 -13.18 -28.17
N ALA A 14 -10.72 -12.32 -27.16
CA ALA A 14 -11.38 -11.02 -26.90
C ALA A 14 -12.90 -11.14 -26.71
N ILE A 15 -13.37 -11.20 -25.45
CA ILE A 15 -13.86 -10.08 -24.59
C ILE A 15 -15.21 -9.53 -25.10
N ASP A 16 -16.29 -10.05 -24.51
CA ASP A 16 -17.63 -9.46 -24.50
C ASP A 16 -18.04 -9.24 -23.04
N SER A 17 -18.38 -7.99 -22.71
CA SER A 17 -19.43 -7.56 -21.77
C SER A 17 -19.08 -6.20 -21.19
N LEU A 18 -19.85 -5.17 -21.55
CA LEU A 18 -20.60 -4.33 -20.59
C LEU A 18 -21.38 -3.19 -21.30
N SER A 19 -22.59 -2.96 -20.79
CA SER A 19 -23.50 -1.80 -20.94
C SER A 19 -24.51 -1.78 -22.11
N PRO A 20 -25.80 -1.71 -21.74
CA PRO A 20 -26.65 -0.65 -22.28
C PRO A 20 -27.40 0.10 -21.15
N LEU A 21 -27.84 1.32 -21.44
CA LEU A 21 -29.00 2.06 -20.89
C LEU A 21 -28.68 3.52 -20.53
N ILE A 22 -28.58 4.40 -21.54
CA ILE A 22 -28.99 5.82 -21.40
C ILE A 22 -29.65 6.24 -22.70
N GLY A 23 -30.98 6.43 -22.66
CA GLY A 23 -31.74 6.86 -23.83
C GLY A 23 -33.21 7.05 -23.49
N LYS A 24 -33.55 8.14 -22.80
CA LYS A 24 -34.90 8.70 -22.79
C LYS A 24 -34.85 10.23 -22.74
N THR A 25 -35.10 10.80 -23.90
CA THR A 25 -35.25 12.23 -24.17
C THR A 25 -36.56 12.73 -23.56
N MET A 26 -36.51 13.69 -22.64
CA MET A 26 -37.70 14.38 -22.12
C MET A 26 -38.02 15.60 -23.01
N ARG A 27 -39.19 15.60 -23.66
CA ARG A 27 -39.79 16.78 -24.29
C ARG A 27 -40.49 17.61 -23.22
N PHE A 28 -40.10 18.88 -23.08
CA PHE A 28 -40.85 19.86 -22.30
C PHE A 28 -41.95 20.49 -23.15
N LYS A 29 -43.16 20.54 -22.58
CA LYS A 29 -44.34 21.20 -23.12
C LYS A 29 -44.29 22.66 -22.65
N SER A 30 -44.26 23.63 -23.57
CA SER A 30 -44.31 25.05 -23.21
C SER A 30 -45.78 25.47 -23.07
N GLU A 31 -46.17 25.92 -21.88
CA GLU A 31 -47.44 26.62 -21.67
C GLU A 31 -47.17 28.12 -21.56
N ASN A 32 -47.83 28.89 -22.42
CA ASN A 32 -47.76 30.34 -22.47
C ASN A 32 -48.55 30.94 -21.31
N ILE A 33 -47.87 31.67 -20.42
CA ILE A 33 -48.49 32.47 -19.36
C ILE A 33 -48.43 33.95 -19.77
N SER A 34 -49.60 34.57 -19.86
CA SER A 34 -49.81 35.98 -20.17
C SER A 34 -49.32 36.92 -19.05
N PRO A 35 -49.01 38.20 -19.37
CA PRO A 35 -48.23 39.05 -18.49
C PRO A 35 -49.12 39.75 -17.47
N SER A 36 -48.83 39.58 -16.19
CA SER A 36 -49.35 40.46 -15.15
C SER A 36 -48.27 40.80 -14.13
N THR A 37 -48.18 42.10 -13.89
CA THR A 37 -47.51 42.79 -12.78
C THR A 37 -45.98 42.80 -12.78
N MET A 38 -45.43 43.93 -13.26
CA MET A 38 -44.12 44.44 -12.86
C MET A 38 -44.10 44.63 -11.34
N GLY A 39 -43.56 43.63 -10.64
CA GLY A 39 -43.09 43.76 -9.27
C GLY A 39 -41.70 44.37 -9.27
N SER A 40 -41.55 45.45 -8.49
CA SER A 40 -40.32 46.16 -8.15
C SER A 40 -39.06 45.25 -8.16
N ALA A 41 -38.05 45.65 -8.95
CA ALA A 41 -36.72 45.07 -8.86
C ALA A 41 -36.17 45.35 -7.46
N ALA A 42 -36.17 44.32 -6.60
CA ALA A 42 -35.48 44.36 -5.34
C ALA A 42 -33.98 44.52 -5.61
N SER A 43 -33.41 45.64 -5.17
CA SER A 43 -31.97 45.86 -5.17
C SER A 43 -31.32 44.77 -4.30
N HIS A 44 -30.65 43.80 -4.93
CA HIS A 44 -29.79 42.88 -4.19
C HIS A 44 -28.68 43.68 -3.51
N PRO A 45 -28.36 43.43 -2.23
CA PRO A 45 -27.20 44.04 -1.62
C PRO A 45 -25.97 43.59 -2.40
N GLU A 46 -25.19 44.54 -2.93
CA GLU A 46 -23.86 44.29 -3.49
C GLU A 46 -22.96 43.75 -2.38
N TRP A 47 -23.08 42.47 -2.11
CA TRP A 47 -22.08 41.72 -1.38
C TRP A 47 -20.85 41.66 -2.28
N SER A 48 -19.91 42.58 -2.06
CA SER A 48 -18.77 42.82 -2.96
C SER A 48 -18.09 41.51 -3.35
N THR A 49 -17.91 41.28 -4.64
CA THR A 49 -17.17 40.15 -5.25
C THR A 49 -15.81 39.88 -4.57
N ARG A 50 -15.19 40.92 -4.00
CA ARG A 50 -13.99 40.83 -3.13
C ARG A 50 -14.11 39.86 -1.95
N ARG A 51 -15.26 39.77 -1.29
CA ARG A 51 -15.45 38.88 -0.12
C ARG A 51 -15.47 37.41 -0.53
N TRP A 52 -16.04 37.10 -1.70
CA TRP A 52 -16.02 35.75 -2.27
C TRP A 52 -14.61 35.34 -2.69
N LEU A 53 -13.86 36.24 -3.32
CA LEU A 53 -12.47 35.97 -3.71
C LEU A 53 -11.57 35.72 -2.51
N VAL A 54 -11.73 36.49 -1.42
CA VAL A 54 -10.99 36.27 -0.17
C VAL A 54 -11.39 34.96 0.49
N GLY A 55 -12.69 34.65 0.55
CA GLY A 55 -13.17 33.37 1.10
C GLY A 55 -12.63 32.17 0.32
N LEU A 56 -12.66 32.23 -1.02
CA LEU A 56 -12.15 31.18 -1.89
C LEU A 56 -10.63 31.04 -1.77
N ALA A 57 -9.89 32.14 -1.70
CA ALA A 57 -8.44 32.12 -1.47
C ALA A 57 -8.09 31.49 -0.12
N LEU A 58 -8.81 31.83 0.95
CA LEU A 58 -8.62 31.23 2.28
C LEU A 58 -8.96 29.74 2.29
N SER A 59 -10.03 29.32 1.61
CA SER A 59 -10.40 27.90 1.50
C SER A 59 -9.38 27.10 0.71
N VAL A 60 -8.89 27.62 -0.43
CA VAL A 60 -7.84 26.97 -1.23
C VAL A 60 -6.54 26.88 -0.43
N PHE A 61 -6.15 27.96 0.25
CA PHE A 61 -4.97 27.98 1.12
C PHE A 61 -5.09 26.96 2.26
N ALA A 62 -6.25 26.88 2.91
CA ALA A 62 -6.52 25.87 3.94
C ALA A 62 -6.44 24.44 3.38
N LEU A 63 -6.99 24.19 2.19
CA LEU A 63 -6.95 22.86 1.55
C LEU A 63 -5.51 22.43 1.18
N VAL A 64 -4.70 23.38 0.70
CA VAL A 64 -3.28 23.15 0.38
C VAL A 64 -2.48 22.86 1.65
N LEU A 65 -2.72 23.62 2.73
CA LEU A 65 -2.07 23.39 4.02
C LEU A 65 -2.46 22.04 4.64
N LEU A 66 -3.73 21.64 4.55
CA LEU A 66 -4.20 20.35 5.08
C LEU A 66 -3.60 19.16 4.32
N ASN A 67 -3.45 19.25 2.99
CA ASN A 67 -2.84 18.18 2.20
C ASN A 67 -1.32 18.06 2.42
N ALA A 68 -0.62 19.19 2.65
CA ALA A 68 0.83 19.22 2.83
C ALA A 68 1.33 18.50 4.09
N GLN A 69 0.48 18.28 5.10
CA GLN A 69 0.86 17.65 6.37
C GLN A 69 0.86 16.11 6.33
N SER A 70 0.29 15.49 5.30
CA SER A 70 0.08 14.02 5.30
C SER A 70 1.36 13.19 5.11
N GLU A 71 2.42 13.78 4.57
CA GLU A 71 3.64 13.03 4.21
C GLU A 71 4.72 13.02 5.30
N PHE A 72 4.53 13.72 6.42
CA PHE A 72 5.54 13.87 7.45
C PHE A 72 5.18 13.15 8.75
N TYR A 73 6.10 12.33 9.22
CA TYR A 73 6.03 11.77 10.58
C TYR A 73 7.44 11.60 11.15
N THR A 74 7.53 11.59 12.46
CA THR A 74 8.79 11.38 13.19
C THR A 74 8.63 10.16 14.08
N ILE A 75 9.57 9.22 13.98
CA ILE A 75 9.65 8.08 14.89
C ILE A 75 10.71 8.40 15.94
N CYS A 76 10.39 8.18 17.22
CA CYS A 76 11.28 8.44 18.34
C CYS A 76 11.36 7.25 19.30
N SER A 77 12.49 7.13 19.97
CA SER A 77 12.81 6.11 20.96
C SER A 77 13.51 6.76 22.14
N LYS A 78 12.85 6.75 23.32
CA LYS A 78 13.42 7.29 24.56
C LYS A 78 14.75 6.63 24.95
N SER A 79 14.94 5.37 24.59
CA SER A 79 16.14 4.59 24.86
C SER A 79 17.25 4.74 23.82
N ARG A 80 17.11 5.67 22.85
CA ARG A 80 18.07 5.88 21.73
C ARG A 80 18.37 4.59 20.98
N ASN A 81 17.32 3.81 20.70
CA ASN A 81 17.39 2.50 20.06
C ASN A 81 17.15 2.56 18.52
N ILE A 82 17.45 3.69 17.88
CA ILE A 82 17.35 3.85 16.42
C ILE A 82 18.76 3.80 15.82
N TYR A 83 19.04 2.80 14.99
CA TYR A 83 20.33 2.57 14.34
C TYR A 83 20.29 3.09 12.90
N THR A 84 21.29 3.87 12.53
CA THR A 84 21.33 4.58 11.22
C THR A 84 22.35 3.98 10.25
N VAL A 85 23.34 3.24 10.77
CA VAL A 85 24.53 2.77 10.02
C VAL A 85 25.36 3.95 9.47
N ASP A 86 25.19 5.14 10.04
CA ASP A 86 26.06 6.30 9.87
C ASP A 86 27.20 6.24 10.89
N SER A 87 28.43 6.48 10.46
CA SER A 87 29.61 6.52 11.34
C SER A 87 29.60 7.71 12.29
N GLU A 88 29.01 8.83 11.89
CA GLU A 88 28.94 10.03 12.73
C GLU A 88 27.84 9.90 13.80
N ASN A 89 26.69 9.35 13.41
CA ASN A 89 25.51 9.23 14.27
C ASN A 89 24.95 7.80 14.31
N PRO A 90 25.70 6.80 14.84
CA PRO A 90 25.32 5.39 14.73
C PRO A 90 24.03 5.04 15.46
N ARG A 91 23.68 5.80 16.51
CA ARG A 91 22.45 5.66 17.28
C ARG A 91 21.83 7.02 17.61
N VAL A 92 20.55 7.18 17.27
CA VAL A 92 19.80 8.43 17.45
C VAL A 92 18.53 8.22 18.28
N GLU A 93 17.95 9.31 18.77
CA GLU A 93 16.67 9.27 19.50
C GLU A 93 15.48 9.30 18.55
N CYS A 94 15.57 10.10 17.48
CA CYS A 94 14.47 10.34 16.55
C CYS A 94 14.95 10.32 15.09
N ILE A 95 14.03 9.92 14.21
CA ILE A 95 14.16 9.99 12.77
C ILE A 95 12.89 10.59 12.17
N SER A 96 13.05 11.62 11.34
CA SER A 96 11.96 12.26 10.62
C SER A 96 11.89 11.72 9.19
N VAL A 97 10.69 11.35 8.75
CA VAL A 97 10.42 10.79 7.42
C VAL A 97 9.48 11.72 6.68
N ARG A 98 9.79 11.96 5.41
CA ARG A 98 8.95 12.69 4.45
C ARG A 98 8.71 11.78 3.25
N GLY A 99 7.48 11.29 3.09
CA GLY A 99 7.13 10.32 2.07
C GLY A 99 7.98 9.05 2.18
N SER A 100 8.82 8.77 1.18
CA SER A 100 9.71 7.61 1.14
C SER A 100 11.16 7.89 1.57
N ARG A 101 11.45 9.10 2.07
CA ARG A 101 12.82 9.50 2.41
C ARG A 101 12.97 9.91 3.86
N ILE A 102 14.11 9.56 4.43
CA ILE A 102 14.57 10.11 5.71
C ILE A 102 14.94 11.57 5.46
N PHE A 103 14.33 12.47 6.23
CA PHE A 103 14.55 13.91 6.13
C PHE A 103 15.63 14.38 7.10
N GLU A 104 15.57 13.97 8.37
CA GLU A 104 16.51 14.36 9.43
C GLU A 104 16.59 13.24 10.47
N VAL A 105 17.74 13.10 11.13
CA VAL A 105 17.99 12.18 12.26
C VAL A 105 18.63 12.96 13.40
N GLY A 106 18.37 12.59 14.65
CA GLY A 106 19.02 13.22 15.79
C GLY A 106 18.29 13.03 17.11
N ASP A 107 18.51 13.97 18.03
CA ASP A 107 17.85 14.00 19.33
C ASP A 107 16.43 14.60 19.24
N TYR A 108 15.55 14.25 20.17
CA TYR A 108 14.15 14.70 20.18
C TYR A 108 14.02 16.23 20.17
N ALA A 109 14.81 16.91 21.00
CA ALA A 109 14.80 18.37 21.08
C ALA A 109 15.20 19.03 19.74
N SER A 110 16.14 18.44 19.02
CA SER A 110 16.62 18.97 17.74
C SER A 110 15.62 18.80 16.59
N LEU A 111 14.81 17.73 16.61
CA LEU A 111 13.87 17.41 15.52
C LEU A 111 12.44 17.89 15.80
N VAL A 112 11.94 17.64 17.01
CA VAL A 112 10.57 17.98 17.40
C VAL A 112 10.52 19.38 18.03
N GLY A 113 11.55 19.76 18.80
CA GLY A 113 11.61 21.08 19.46
C GLY A 113 11.74 22.27 18.50
N LYS A 114 12.24 22.06 17.26
CA LYS A 114 12.25 23.12 16.22
C LYS A 114 10.84 23.50 15.74
N LEU A 115 9.87 22.59 15.82
CA LEU A 115 8.49 22.85 15.37
C LEU A 115 7.65 23.63 16.41
N ASP A 116 8.19 23.80 17.62
CA ASP A 116 7.57 24.56 18.71
C ASP A 116 7.51 26.07 18.43
N ILE A 117 8.29 26.56 17.45
CA ILE A 117 8.27 27.96 16.99
C ILE A 117 6.90 28.35 16.41
N PHE A 118 6.22 27.44 15.70
CA PHE A 118 4.86 27.67 15.20
C PHE A 118 3.81 27.62 16.30
N LEU A 119 4.00 26.75 17.30
CA LEU A 119 3.12 26.64 18.46
C LEU A 119 3.16 27.90 19.33
N ASN A 120 4.32 28.54 19.47
CA ASN A 120 4.47 29.83 20.16
C ASN A 120 3.71 30.99 19.47
N PHE A 121 3.49 30.93 18.15
CA PHE A 121 2.61 31.89 17.47
C PHE A 121 1.13 31.54 17.69
N ALA A 122 0.79 30.25 17.73
CA ALA A 122 -0.56 29.79 18.05
C ALA A 122 -0.97 30.19 19.48
N ASP A 123 -0.06 30.20 20.46
CA ASP A 123 -0.30 30.69 21.83
C ASP A 123 -0.68 32.18 21.90
N ARG A 124 -0.46 32.95 20.82
CA ARG A 124 -0.95 34.34 20.68
C ARG A 124 -2.35 34.44 20.09
N LEU A 125 -2.92 33.34 19.62
CA LEU A 125 -4.29 33.29 19.13
C LEU A 125 -5.25 33.04 20.29
N PRO A 126 -6.49 33.58 20.22
CA PRO A 126 -7.50 33.32 21.24
C PRO A 126 -7.71 31.82 21.46
N GLY A 127 -7.86 31.38 22.71
CA GLY A 127 -7.94 29.94 23.06
C GLY A 127 -9.08 29.15 22.40
N TRP A 128 -10.08 29.82 21.81
CA TRP A 128 -11.11 29.18 20.99
C TRP A 128 -10.58 28.72 19.61
N VAL A 129 -9.51 29.32 19.12
CA VAL A 129 -8.81 28.96 17.87
C VAL A 129 -7.87 27.77 18.11
N THR A 130 -7.14 27.76 19.23
CA THR A 130 -6.11 26.73 19.49
C THR A 130 -6.63 25.45 20.11
N LYS A 131 -7.75 25.47 20.85
CA LYS A 131 -8.27 24.29 21.55
C LYS A 131 -8.62 23.10 20.65
N ASN A 132 -8.88 23.34 19.36
CA ASN A 132 -9.30 22.30 18.41
C ASN A 132 -8.35 22.12 17.22
N ILE A 133 -7.18 22.77 17.23
CA ILE A 133 -6.21 22.70 16.13
C ILE A 133 -4.89 22.18 16.68
N TRP A 134 -4.61 20.90 16.45
CA TRP A 134 -3.30 20.32 16.73
C TRP A 134 -2.36 20.61 15.56
N ILE A 135 -1.42 21.55 15.74
CA ILE A 135 -0.40 21.92 14.75
C ILE A 135 0.94 21.34 15.21
N GLY A 136 1.06 20.01 15.20
CA GLY A 136 2.30 19.32 15.58
C GLY A 136 2.72 18.32 14.51
N PRO A 137 4.00 17.91 14.47
CA PRO A 137 4.40 16.81 13.60
C PRO A 137 3.86 15.51 14.19
N ARG A 138 3.38 14.58 13.37
CA ARG A 138 2.99 13.24 13.82
C ARG A 138 4.19 12.52 14.43
N VAL A 139 4.24 12.41 15.75
CA VAL A 139 5.30 11.68 16.47
C VAL A 139 4.80 10.29 16.86
N ILE A 140 5.57 9.27 16.48
CA ILE A 140 5.36 7.87 16.83
C ILE A 140 6.46 7.47 17.80
N GLN A 141 6.10 7.14 19.04
CA GLN A 141 7.05 6.64 20.03
C GLN A 141 7.09 5.12 19.97
N ILE A 142 8.28 4.54 19.79
CA ILE A 142 8.45 3.08 19.87
C ILE A 142 8.66 2.65 21.32
N ASP A 143 8.35 1.38 21.61
CA ASP A 143 8.56 0.78 22.92
C ASP A 143 10.04 0.80 23.31
N GLU A 144 10.34 0.94 24.60
CA GLU A 144 11.71 1.09 25.11
C GLU A 144 12.59 -0.13 24.85
N LYS A 145 12.00 -1.32 24.75
CA LYS A 145 12.69 -2.58 24.45
C LYS A 145 12.77 -2.88 22.95
N SER A 146 12.12 -2.06 22.12
CA SER A 146 12.19 -2.19 20.67
C SER A 146 13.37 -1.42 20.10
N ILE A 147 13.83 -1.87 18.93
CA ILE A 147 14.88 -1.21 18.15
C ILE A 147 14.36 -0.89 16.75
N LEU A 148 14.85 0.20 16.17
CA LEU A 148 14.66 0.54 14.75
C LEU A 148 16.01 0.38 14.05
N VAL A 149 16.03 -0.44 13.01
CA VAL A 149 17.21 -0.69 12.18
C VAL A 149 16.87 -0.42 10.72
N PRO A 150 17.86 -0.17 9.84
CA PRO A 150 17.59 -0.10 8.41
C PRO A 150 16.99 -1.41 7.92
N GLY A 151 16.17 -1.32 6.87
CA GLY A 151 15.67 -2.51 6.19
C GLY A 151 16.83 -3.40 5.74
N LEU A 152 16.68 -4.70 5.90
CA LEU A 152 17.69 -5.66 5.43
C LEU A 152 17.79 -5.57 3.90
N ALA A 153 19.02 -5.45 3.40
CA ALA A 153 19.32 -5.44 1.99
C ALA A 153 20.19 -6.65 1.66
N ASP A 154 19.63 -7.59 0.90
CA ASP A 154 20.36 -8.75 0.39
C ASP A 154 20.99 -8.41 -0.96
N ALA A 155 22.32 -8.50 -1.05
CA ALA A 155 23.08 -8.17 -2.26
C ALA A 155 23.04 -9.29 -3.31
N HIS A 156 22.67 -10.51 -2.93
CA HIS A 156 22.64 -11.65 -3.85
C HIS A 156 21.57 -12.65 -3.41
N ALA A 157 20.37 -12.49 -3.96
CA ALA A 157 19.26 -13.41 -3.74
C ALA A 157 18.73 -14.00 -5.05
N HIS A 158 18.46 -15.31 -5.04
CA HIS A 158 17.73 -16.02 -6.10
C HIS A 158 16.23 -15.97 -5.78
N VAL A 159 15.62 -14.79 -5.93
CA VAL A 159 14.25 -14.52 -5.46
C VAL A 159 13.21 -15.38 -6.18
N ILE A 160 13.40 -15.62 -7.48
CA ILE A 160 12.47 -16.40 -8.30
C ILE A 160 12.53 -17.88 -7.90
N GLU A 161 13.73 -18.44 -7.76
CA GLU A 161 13.95 -19.81 -7.35
C GLU A 161 13.48 -20.06 -5.91
N ASN A 162 13.68 -19.09 -5.02
CA ASN A 162 13.11 -19.13 -3.68
C ASN A 162 11.58 -19.13 -3.72
N GLY A 163 10.97 -18.27 -4.56
CA GLY A 163 9.53 -18.29 -4.80
C GLY A 163 9.03 -19.67 -5.26
N PHE A 164 9.70 -20.29 -6.22
CA PHE A 164 9.38 -21.64 -6.70
C PHE A 164 9.50 -22.69 -5.59
N MET A 165 10.55 -22.64 -4.76
CA MET A 165 10.70 -23.55 -3.61
C MET A 165 9.55 -23.42 -2.60
N MET A 166 9.00 -22.22 -2.44
CA MET A 166 7.93 -21.93 -1.47
C MET A 166 6.51 -22.25 -1.97
N GLN A 167 6.31 -22.47 -3.28
CA GLN A 167 4.99 -22.80 -3.84
C GLN A 167 4.46 -24.15 -3.33
N LEU A 168 5.27 -25.19 -3.49
CA LEU A 168 4.98 -26.54 -2.99
C LEU A 168 6.26 -27.12 -2.36
N PRO A 169 6.48 -26.85 -1.06
CA PRO A 169 7.70 -27.28 -0.38
C PRO A 169 7.68 -28.78 -0.09
N LEU A 170 8.58 -29.52 -0.74
CA LEU A 170 8.77 -30.96 -0.53
C LEU A 170 9.94 -31.28 0.41
N VAL A 171 10.63 -30.24 0.89
CA VAL A 171 11.70 -30.34 1.88
C VAL A 171 11.20 -31.03 3.15
N GLY A 172 12.00 -31.97 3.65
CA GLY A 172 11.73 -32.69 4.89
C GLY A 172 10.74 -33.85 4.76
N ALA A 173 10.16 -34.09 3.58
CA ALA A 173 9.40 -35.32 3.33
C ALA A 173 10.29 -36.54 3.62
N LYS A 174 9.72 -37.58 4.22
CA LYS A 174 10.44 -38.78 4.69
C LYS A 174 10.19 -40.02 3.82
N SER A 175 9.36 -39.89 2.80
CA SER A 175 9.08 -40.95 1.84
C SER A 175 8.43 -40.39 0.57
N VAL A 176 8.40 -41.20 -0.48
CA VAL A 176 7.60 -40.94 -1.68
C VAL A 176 6.12 -40.72 -1.33
N GLN A 177 5.58 -41.50 -0.38
CA GLN A 177 4.18 -41.37 0.02
C GLN A 177 3.89 -39.99 0.61
N GLU A 178 4.79 -39.46 1.44
CA GLU A 178 4.63 -38.12 2.01
C GLU A 178 4.72 -37.02 0.93
N VAL A 179 5.58 -37.20 -0.07
CA VAL A 179 5.62 -36.30 -1.24
C VAL A 179 4.27 -36.32 -1.97
N ILE A 180 3.71 -37.50 -2.22
CA ILE A 180 2.39 -37.66 -2.85
C ILE A 180 1.30 -36.99 -2.01
N ASP A 181 1.31 -37.19 -0.70
CA ASP A 181 0.29 -36.64 0.20
C ASP A 181 0.35 -35.10 0.23
N ARG A 182 1.55 -34.51 0.20
CA ARG A 182 1.74 -33.05 0.08
C ARG A 182 1.25 -32.53 -1.27
N VAL A 183 1.55 -33.22 -2.37
CA VAL A 183 1.05 -32.87 -3.71
C VAL A 183 -0.48 -32.91 -3.72
N LYS A 184 -1.11 -33.96 -3.18
CA LYS A 184 -2.58 -34.07 -3.08
C LYS A 184 -3.16 -32.93 -2.26
N ALA A 185 -2.59 -32.63 -1.10
CA ALA A 185 -3.04 -31.54 -0.24
C ALA A 185 -2.93 -30.17 -0.94
N TYR A 186 -1.86 -29.96 -1.72
CA TYR A 186 -1.70 -28.75 -2.53
C TYR A 186 -2.81 -28.60 -3.56
N ILE A 187 -3.09 -29.64 -4.36
CA ILE A 187 -4.15 -29.60 -5.37
C ILE A 187 -5.52 -29.34 -4.69
N LEU A 188 -5.84 -30.06 -3.61
CA LEU A 188 -7.12 -29.94 -2.90
C LEU A 188 -7.35 -28.58 -2.24
N SER A 189 -6.28 -27.85 -1.90
CA SER A 189 -6.35 -26.52 -1.29
C SER A 189 -6.33 -25.38 -2.30
N HIS A 190 -6.12 -25.66 -3.59
CA HIS A 190 -6.02 -24.67 -4.66
C HIS A 190 -7.02 -24.98 -5.78
N PRO A 191 -8.27 -24.49 -5.70
CA PRO A 191 -9.29 -24.74 -6.72
C PRO A 191 -8.87 -24.36 -8.14
N ASP A 192 -8.06 -23.30 -8.30
CA ASP A 192 -7.49 -22.88 -9.58
C ASP A 192 -6.52 -23.91 -10.18
N VAL A 193 -5.89 -24.75 -9.35
CA VAL A 193 -5.06 -25.89 -9.78
C VAL A 193 -5.92 -27.13 -10.00
N MET A 194 -6.90 -27.38 -9.11
CA MET A 194 -7.77 -28.55 -9.21
C MET A 194 -8.68 -28.51 -10.44
N ASP A 195 -9.24 -27.34 -10.76
CA ASP A 195 -10.25 -27.19 -11.80
C ASP A 195 -9.63 -27.03 -13.20
N ASP A 196 -8.33 -26.69 -13.29
CA ASP A 196 -7.60 -26.54 -14.56
C ASP A 196 -6.59 -27.67 -14.78
N MET A 197 -7.05 -28.70 -15.51
CA MET A 197 -6.24 -29.86 -15.88
C MET A 197 -5.10 -29.55 -16.87
N THR A 198 -4.98 -28.32 -17.39
CA THR A 198 -3.87 -27.91 -18.27
C THR A 198 -2.68 -27.34 -17.49
N ARG A 199 -2.89 -27.07 -16.20
CA ARG A 199 -1.93 -26.42 -15.31
C ARG A 199 -0.91 -27.42 -14.78
N TRP A 200 0.36 -27.03 -14.79
CA TRP A 200 1.44 -27.84 -14.25
C TRP A 200 1.50 -27.69 -12.74
N ILE A 201 1.73 -28.80 -12.04
CA ILE A 201 2.01 -28.80 -10.60
C ILE A 201 3.52 -28.87 -10.45
N GLU A 202 4.09 -27.80 -9.88
CA GLU A 202 5.54 -27.64 -9.72
C GLU A 202 5.86 -27.61 -8.22
N GLY A 203 6.84 -28.41 -7.79
CA GLY A 203 7.29 -28.48 -6.40
C GLY A 203 8.73 -28.97 -6.34
N MET A 204 9.46 -28.57 -5.29
CA MET A 204 10.90 -28.82 -5.18
C MET A 204 11.33 -29.19 -3.76
N GLY A 205 12.52 -29.78 -3.65
CA GLY A 205 13.23 -29.94 -2.38
C GLY A 205 13.08 -31.29 -1.68
N TRP A 206 12.45 -32.29 -2.29
CA TRP A 206 12.54 -33.65 -1.78
C TRP A 206 14.00 -34.16 -1.86
N ASP A 207 14.37 -35.02 -0.92
CA ASP A 207 15.72 -35.60 -0.82
C ASP A 207 15.61 -37.06 -0.39
N GLN A 208 15.83 -37.97 -1.34
CA GLN A 208 15.74 -39.41 -1.14
C GLN A 208 16.78 -39.93 -0.15
N THR A 209 17.91 -39.23 0.03
CA THR A 209 18.94 -39.66 0.99
C THR A 209 18.45 -39.65 2.43
N THR A 210 17.34 -38.97 2.69
CA THR A 210 16.69 -38.90 4.01
C THR A 210 15.58 -39.95 4.20
N TRP A 211 15.29 -40.78 3.18
CA TRP A 211 14.19 -41.73 3.17
C TRP A 211 14.68 -43.16 3.49
N PRO A 212 13.84 -43.99 4.14
CA PRO A 212 14.10 -45.43 4.22
C PRO A 212 14.26 -46.03 2.83
N GLY A 213 15.36 -46.75 2.58
CA GLY A 213 15.67 -47.38 1.28
C GLY A 213 16.36 -46.46 0.27
N GLY A 214 16.18 -45.14 0.36
CA GLY A 214 16.85 -44.18 -0.52
C GLY A 214 16.37 -44.21 -1.97
N ASP A 215 15.21 -44.82 -2.23
CA ASP A 215 14.67 -44.98 -3.58
C ASP A 215 14.21 -43.65 -4.17
N PHE A 216 14.51 -43.46 -5.45
CA PHE A 216 14.05 -42.29 -6.19
C PHE A 216 12.56 -42.41 -6.52
N PRO A 217 11.79 -41.30 -6.49
CA PRO A 217 10.47 -41.27 -7.09
C PRO A 217 10.56 -41.64 -8.58
N THR A 218 9.59 -42.40 -9.07
CA THR A 218 9.51 -42.76 -10.49
C THR A 218 8.22 -42.23 -11.11
N ALA A 219 8.24 -42.02 -12.42
CA ALA A 219 7.06 -41.59 -13.18
C ALA A 219 6.11 -42.76 -13.53
N VAL A 220 6.40 -43.98 -13.05
CA VAL A 220 5.65 -45.17 -13.47
C VAL A 220 4.18 -44.98 -13.10
N ARG A 221 3.34 -45.06 -14.13
CA ARG A 221 1.89 -45.12 -13.99
C ARG A 221 1.57 -46.51 -13.43
N ASP A 222 0.95 -46.54 -12.25
CA ASP A 222 0.45 -47.78 -11.68
C ASP A 222 -0.41 -48.51 -12.75
N PRO A 223 -0.06 -49.74 -13.16
CA PRO A 223 -0.86 -50.50 -14.10
C PRO A 223 -2.09 -51.05 -13.35
N GLY A 224 -3.03 -50.16 -13.03
CA GLY A 224 -4.38 -50.53 -12.62
C GLY A 224 -5.11 -51.27 -13.74
#